data_AF-A0A943M599-F1
#
_entry.id   AF-A0A943M599-F1
#
_cell.length_a   1.000
_cell.length_b   1.000
_cell.length_c   1.000
_cell.angle_alpha   90.00
_cell.angle_beta   90.00
_cell.angle_gamma   90.00
#
_symmetry.space_group_name_H-M   'P 1'
#
loop_
_entity.id
_entity.type
_entity.pdbx_description
1 polymer ?
#
loop_
_entity_poly.entity_id
_entity_poly.type
_entity_poly.pdbx_seq_one_letter_code
_entity_poly.pdbx_strand_id
1 'polypeptide(L)'
;MSPEKMEESFHLSLEAIQVLQNALETSYLDAYIETIENFIDQYRVRVIDGVPSEADAQRLEAIYKKLEQIPLTAEERRKLAQLLLLKGGKTEHLQPNHQLTPDSIGFLFVYLIEQLTPAKQQTKILDLSVGMGNLVLTLLLNLQLAQRDVQATGVDIDETLLSVAAATSEWTQAPLHLFHQDGLQELLIDPMDIAVSDLPVGYYPQDEKAASFLTSAPEGEGHSFAHHLLMEQAMNYVKEDG
;
A
#
# COMPACT_ATOMS: atom_id res chain seq x y z
N MET A 1 5.47 -5.56 20.23
CA MET A 1 5.49 -4.21 20.79
C MET A 1 4.78 -4.13 22.14
N SER A 2 5.25 -3.29 23.08
CA SER A 2 4.41 -2.87 24.19
C SER A 2 3.37 -1.84 23.70
N PRO A 3 2.16 -1.79 24.28
CA PRO A 3 1.13 -0.81 23.89
C PRO A 3 1.61 0.64 23.98
N GLU A 4 2.40 0.96 25.01
CA GLU A 4 2.89 2.32 25.28
C GLU A 4 3.82 2.81 24.17
N LYS A 5 4.68 1.91 23.67
CA LYS A 5 5.60 2.20 22.56
C LYS A 5 4.84 2.51 21.26
N MET A 6 3.74 1.79 20.99
CA MET A 6 2.92 2.02 19.80
C MET A 6 2.18 3.35 19.90
N GLU A 7 1.60 3.61 21.07
CA GLU A 7 0.85 4.83 21.36
C GLU A 7 1.75 6.07 21.22
N GLU A 8 2.95 6.06 21.81
CA GLU A 8 3.90 7.16 21.69
C GLU A 8 4.32 7.38 20.23
N SER A 9 4.67 6.32 19.51
CA SER A 9 5.06 6.40 18.08
C SER A 9 3.92 6.95 17.22
N PHE A 10 2.68 6.53 17.49
CA PHE A 10 1.49 6.99 16.81
C PHE A 10 1.25 8.47 17.03
N HIS A 11 1.29 8.95 18.28
CA HIS A 11 1.04 10.36 18.57
C HIS A 11 2.11 11.27 17.97
N LEU A 12 3.39 10.89 18.09
CA LEU A 12 4.51 11.64 17.50
C LEU A 12 4.41 11.69 15.98
N SER A 13 4.15 10.55 15.33
CA SER A 13 4.04 10.50 13.86
C SER A 13 2.81 11.26 13.36
N LEU A 14 1.68 11.16 14.06
CA LEU A 14 0.47 11.91 13.73
C LEU A 14 0.69 13.42 13.85
N GLU A 15 1.39 13.87 14.89
CA GLU A 15 1.75 15.27 15.06
C GLU A 15 2.65 15.75 13.91
N ALA A 16 3.66 14.96 13.52
CA ALA A 16 4.54 15.30 12.39
C ALA A 16 3.75 15.45 11.08
N ILE A 17 2.86 14.50 10.78
CA ILE A 17 1.98 14.56 9.60
C ILE A 17 1.15 15.83 9.63
N GLN A 18 0.55 16.18 10.77
CA GLN A 18 -0.27 17.40 10.89
C GLN A 18 0.55 18.68 10.75
N VAL A 19 1.79 18.71 11.23
CA VAL A 19 2.69 19.86 11.03
C VAL A 19 2.99 20.02 9.55
N LEU A 20 3.40 18.95 8.86
CA LEU A 20 3.67 19.01 7.42
C LEU A 20 2.42 19.31 6.60
N GLN A 21 1.28 18.71 6.92
CA GLN A 21 0.00 18.98 6.26
C GLN A 21 -0.36 20.46 6.28
N ASN A 22 -0.23 21.11 7.43
CA ASN A 22 -0.54 22.54 7.55
C ASN A 22 0.54 23.41 6.89
N ALA A 23 1.82 23.05 7.02
CA ALA A 23 2.91 23.85 6.49
C ALA A 23 3.00 23.79 4.96
N LEU A 24 2.70 22.64 4.36
CA LEU A 24 2.73 22.41 2.91
C LEU A 24 1.38 22.70 2.23
N GLU A 25 0.31 22.89 3.01
CA GLU A 25 -1.07 23.06 2.52
C GLU A 25 -1.55 21.87 1.64
N THR A 26 -1.15 20.65 1.99
CA THR A 26 -1.42 19.42 1.22
C THR A 26 -2.52 18.56 1.84
N SER A 27 -2.88 17.47 1.14
CA SER A 27 -3.74 16.43 1.72
C SER A 27 -3.03 15.71 2.89
N TYR A 28 -3.79 14.98 3.70
CA TYR A 28 -3.24 14.14 4.75
C TYR A 28 -2.38 13.02 4.17
N LEU A 29 -2.78 12.41 3.04
CA LEU A 29 -2.00 11.36 2.40
C LEU A 29 -0.67 11.89 1.85
N ASP A 30 -0.65 13.06 1.25
CA ASP A 30 0.60 13.70 0.79
C ASP A 30 1.51 14.00 1.98
N ALA A 31 0.96 14.57 3.06
CA ALA A 31 1.74 14.83 4.27
C ALA A 31 2.21 13.55 4.96
N TYR A 32 1.46 12.45 4.86
CA TYR A 32 1.88 11.12 5.28
C TYR A 32 3.07 10.65 4.45
N ILE A 33 2.99 10.73 3.12
CA ILE A 33 4.08 10.35 2.21
C ILE A 33 5.35 11.13 2.57
N GLU A 34 5.27 12.46 2.66
CA GLU A 34 6.40 13.34 3.05
C GLU A 34 6.98 12.98 4.42
N THR A 35 6.13 12.64 5.39
CA THR A 35 6.59 12.22 6.72
C THR A 35 7.37 10.91 6.64
N ILE A 36 6.86 9.92 5.90
CA ILE A 36 7.52 8.62 5.75
C ILE A 36 8.81 8.76 4.94
N GLU A 37 8.85 9.58 3.91
CA GLU A 37 10.08 9.89 3.16
C GLU A 37 11.15 10.51 4.05
N ASN A 38 10.76 11.43 4.94
CA ASN A 38 11.69 11.97 5.94
C ASN A 38 12.20 10.88 6.89
N PHE A 39 11.37 9.90 7.28
CA PHE A 39 11.81 8.77 8.10
C PHE A 39 12.82 7.88 7.36
N ILE A 40 12.59 7.63 6.07
CA ILE A 40 13.50 6.87 5.19
C ILE A 40 14.84 7.61 5.04
N ASP A 41 14.78 8.93 4.88
CA ASP A 41 15.94 9.84 4.79
C ASP A 41 16.53 10.17 6.18
N GLN A 42 16.65 9.14 7.03
CA GLN A 42 17.28 9.21 8.35
C GLN A 42 16.66 10.27 9.25
N TYR A 43 15.33 10.38 9.24
CA TYR A 43 14.58 11.31 10.08
C TYR A 43 14.99 12.78 9.86
N ARG A 44 15.38 13.11 8.63
CA ARG A 44 15.76 14.46 8.24
C ARG A 44 14.55 15.24 7.74
N VAL A 45 14.35 16.45 8.25
CA VAL A 45 13.35 17.37 7.69
C VAL A 45 13.88 17.95 6.38
N ARG A 46 13.10 17.78 5.30
CA ARG A 46 13.35 18.45 4.02
C ARG A 46 12.67 19.82 4.02
N VAL A 47 13.43 20.86 3.66
CA VAL A 47 12.92 22.23 3.50
C VAL A 47 13.21 22.66 2.07
N ILE A 48 12.15 22.91 1.30
CA ILE A 48 12.21 23.32 -0.10
C ILE A 48 11.58 24.71 -0.20
N ASP A 49 12.28 25.65 -0.82
CA ASP A 49 11.83 27.04 -0.99
C ASP A 49 11.33 27.72 0.31
N GLY A 50 11.91 27.33 1.46
CA GLY A 50 11.58 27.86 2.78
C GLY A 50 10.34 27.24 3.44
N VAL A 51 9.83 26.13 2.91
CA VAL A 51 8.69 25.37 3.46
C VAL A 51 9.14 23.95 3.84
N PRO A 52 8.84 23.43 5.05
CA PRO A 52 8.13 24.11 6.14
C PRO A 52 8.93 25.28 6.73
N SER A 53 8.24 26.17 7.47
CA SER A 53 8.88 27.32 8.12
C SER A 53 9.99 26.88 9.08
N GLU A 54 10.94 27.75 9.42
CA GLU A 54 12.02 27.40 10.37
C GLU A 54 11.48 26.90 11.72
N ALA A 55 10.37 27.49 12.20
CA ALA A 55 9.73 27.07 13.45
C ALA A 55 9.11 25.66 13.34
N ASP A 56 8.44 25.37 12.22
CA ASP A 56 7.85 24.05 11.96
C ASP A 56 8.93 22.99 11.73
N ALA A 57 10.00 23.33 11.02
CA ALA A 57 11.16 22.47 10.83
C ALA A 57 11.80 22.08 12.18
N GLN A 58 12.05 23.06 13.06
CA GLN A 58 12.57 22.78 14.42
C GLN A 58 11.63 21.90 15.24
N ARG A 59 10.31 22.08 15.10
CA ARG A 59 9.31 21.23 15.75
C ARG A 59 9.37 19.80 15.22
N LEU A 60 9.45 19.62 13.91
CA LEU A 60 9.59 18.30 13.27
C LEU A 60 10.89 17.61 13.69
N GLU A 61 12.03 18.30 13.69
CA GLU A 61 13.31 17.76 14.15
C GLU A 61 13.23 17.25 15.61
N ALA A 62 12.54 17.98 16.48
CA ALA A 62 12.33 17.56 17.86
C ALA A 62 11.46 16.30 17.99
N ILE A 63 10.44 16.15 17.14
CA ILE A 63 9.59 14.94 17.06
C ILE A 63 10.41 13.77 16.52
N TYR A 64 11.11 13.98 15.42
CA TYR A 64 11.93 12.99 14.71
C TYR A 64 13.03 12.42 15.61
N LYS A 65 13.71 13.26 16.39
CA LYS A 65 14.70 12.83 17.38
C LYS A 65 14.13 11.89 18.45
N LYS A 66 12.85 12.05 18.83
CA LYS A 66 12.18 11.13 19.77
C LYS A 66 11.83 9.82 19.08
N LEU A 67 11.31 9.88 17.85
CA LEU A 67 10.97 8.70 17.06
C LEU A 67 12.20 7.81 16.79
N GLU A 68 13.36 8.39 16.51
CA GLU A 68 14.63 7.65 16.38
C GLU A 68 14.99 6.81 17.61
N GLN A 69 14.59 7.26 18.81
CA GLN A 69 14.85 6.55 20.06
C GLN A 69 13.87 5.39 20.29
N ILE A 70 12.90 5.20 19.41
CA ILE A 70 11.86 4.17 19.50
C ILE A 70 12.02 3.20 18.30
N PRO A 71 12.99 2.26 18.34
CA PRO A 71 13.26 1.40 17.18
C PRO A 71 12.09 0.46 16.90
N LEU A 72 11.53 0.53 15.69
CA LEU A 72 10.41 -0.31 15.24
C LEU A 72 10.89 -1.42 14.30
N THR A 73 10.38 -2.64 14.48
CA THR A 73 10.51 -3.70 13.47
C THR A 73 9.68 -3.38 12.21
N ALA A 74 9.91 -4.08 11.09
CA ALA A 74 9.15 -3.86 9.85
C ALA A 74 7.63 -4.02 10.06
N GLU A 75 7.19 -5.09 10.72
CA GLU A 75 5.76 -5.32 11.02
C GLU A 75 5.20 -4.27 12.00
N GLU A 76 6.03 -3.78 12.92
CA GLU A 76 5.65 -2.68 13.81
C GLU A 76 5.48 -1.34 13.06
N ARG A 77 6.33 -1.05 12.06
CA ARG A 77 6.19 0.11 11.16
C ARG A 77 4.93 0.00 10.30
N ARG A 78 4.64 -1.18 9.74
CA ARG A 78 3.41 -1.43 8.96
C ARG A 78 2.15 -1.20 9.79
N LYS A 79 2.11 -1.69 11.03
CA LYS A 79 0.97 -1.44 11.94
C LYS A 79 0.82 0.04 12.28
N LEU A 80 1.92 0.74 12.50
CA LEU A 80 1.90 2.19 12.72
C LEU A 80 1.36 2.92 11.49
N ALA A 81 1.85 2.57 10.29
CA ALA A 81 1.35 3.09 9.02
C ALA A 81 -0.17 2.88 8.89
N GLN A 82 -0.66 1.67 9.14
CA GLN A 82 -2.08 1.36 9.10
C GLN A 82 -2.90 2.24 10.06
N LEU A 83 -2.44 2.43 11.31
CA LEU A 83 -3.14 3.27 12.28
C LEU A 83 -3.20 4.73 11.83
N LEU A 84 -2.10 5.25 11.25
CA LEU A 84 -2.03 6.62 10.71
C LEU A 84 -2.96 6.77 9.50
N LEU A 85 -2.95 5.83 8.56
CA LEU A 85 -3.83 5.85 7.40
C LEU A 85 -5.32 5.71 7.79
N LEU A 86 -5.65 4.86 8.76
CA LEU A 86 -7.01 4.78 9.33
C LEU A 86 -7.43 6.09 10.01
N LYS A 87 -6.48 6.83 10.59
CA LYS A 87 -6.73 8.15 11.18
C LYS A 87 -6.97 9.19 10.08
N GLY A 88 -6.15 9.18 9.03
CA GLY A 88 -6.30 10.05 7.84
C GLY A 88 -7.62 9.83 7.10
N GLY A 89 -8.02 8.58 6.90
CA GLY A 89 -9.29 8.23 6.27
C GLY A 89 -10.55 8.64 7.04
N LYS A 90 -10.42 9.13 8.29
CA LYS A 90 -11.52 9.76 9.04
C LYS A 90 -11.65 11.26 8.76
N THR A 91 -10.57 11.90 8.34
CA THR A 91 -10.54 13.33 8.00
C THR A 91 -10.71 13.55 6.50
N GLU A 92 -10.31 12.58 5.69
CA GLU A 92 -10.46 12.61 4.24
C GLU A 92 -11.63 11.75 3.78
N HIS A 93 -12.37 12.24 2.79
CA HIS A 93 -13.48 11.50 2.21
C HIS A 93 -12.97 10.50 1.18
N LEU A 94 -12.56 9.33 1.64
CA LEU A 94 -12.16 8.23 0.76
C LEU A 94 -13.40 7.54 0.18
N GLN A 95 -13.38 7.31 -1.14
CA GLN A 95 -14.37 6.43 -1.77
C GLN A 95 -14.22 5.00 -1.26
N PRO A 96 -15.29 4.18 -1.26
CA PRO A 96 -15.22 2.79 -0.81
C PRO A 96 -14.08 1.98 -1.46
N ASN A 97 -13.86 2.14 -2.76
CA ASN A 97 -12.81 1.45 -3.51
C ASN A 97 -11.38 1.95 -3.18
N HIS A 98 -11.22 3.03 -2.40
CA HIS A 98 -9.92 3.58 -1.99
C HIS A 98 -9.63 3.29 -0.50
N GLN A 99 -10.48 2.52 0.18
CA GLN A 99 -10.26 2.16 1.56
C GLN A 99 -9.19 1.07 1.66
N LEU A 100 -8.36 1.15 2.70
CA LEU A 100 -7.37 0.11 2.96
C LEU A 100 -8.05 -1.19 3.43
N THR A 101 -7.59 -2.32 2.92
CA THR A 101 -8.02 -3.64 3.39
C THR A 101 -7.55 -3.87 4.83
N PRO A 102 -8.45 -4.19 5.79
CA PRO A 102 -8.06 -4.42 7.18
C PRO A 102 -7.18 -5.66 7.37
N ASP A 103 -6.28 -5.59 8.37
CA ASP A 103 -5.36 -6.68 8.73
C ASP A 103 -6.03 -8.03 8.98
N SER A 104 -7.25 -8.04 9.53
CA SER A 104 -7.97 -9.29 9.78
C SER A 104 -8.20 -10.10 8.50
N ILE A 105 -8.42 -9.41 7.37
CA ILE A 105 -8.53 -10.03 6.06
C ILE A 105 -7.14 -10.46 5.57
N GLY A 106 -6.13 -9.59 5.74
CA GLY A 106 -4.75 -9.93 5.40
C GLY A 106 -4.23 -11.19 6.10
N PHE A 107 -4.47 -11.32 7.41
CA PHE A 107 -4.07 -12.51 8.18
C PHE A 107 -4.76 -13.79 7.75
N LEU A 108 -6.03 -13.71 7.29
CA LEU A 108 -6.70 -14.85 6.69
C LEU A 108 -5.94 -15.33 5.44
N PHE A 109 -5.54 -14.40 4.57
CA PHE A 109 -4.77 -14.74 3.37
C PHE A 109 -3.35 -15.20 3.67
N VAL A 110 -2.68 -14.66 4.69
CA VAL A 110 -1.39 -15.20 5.18
C VAL A 110 -1.57 -16.69 5.50
N TYR A 111 -2.58 -17.03 6.31
CA TYR A 111 -2.86 -18.42 6.66
C TYR A 111 -3.13 -19.29 5.42
N LEU A 112 -3.97 -18.83 4.48
CA LEU A 112 -4.27 -19.57 3.26
C LEU A 112 -3.01 -19.80 2.41
N ILE A 113 -2.20 -18.77 2.20
CA ILE A 113 -0.94 -18.88 1.46
C ILE A 113 0.00 -19.89 2.14
N GLU A 114 0.05 -19.89 3.47
CA GLU A 114 0.86 -20.86 4.22
C GLU A 114 0.38 -22.31 4.04
N GLN A 115 -0.92 -22.53 3.89
CA GLN A 115 -1.49 -23.87 3.65
C GLN A 115 -1.37 -24.33 2.20
N LEU A 116 -1.46 -23.41 1.26
CA LEU A 116 -1.54 -23.70 -0.17
C LEU A 116 -0.18 -23.73 -0.87
N THR A 117 0.85 -23.10 -0.28
CA THR A 117 2.19 -23.04 -0.90
C THR A 117 3.27 -23.80 -0.13
N PRO A 118 4.24 -24.44 -0.82
CA PRO A 118 5.40 -25.06 -0.17
C PRO A 118 6.31 -24.05 0.53
N ALA A 119 6.75 -24.37 1.75
CA ALA A 119 7.59 -23.48 2.58
C ALA A 119 8.98 -23.13 2.01
N LYS A 120 9.53 -23.96 1.11
CA LYS A 120 10.91 -23.84 0.61
C LYS A 120 11.03 -23.27 -0.80
N GLN A 121 9.93 -22.80 -1.37
CA GLN A 121 9.90 -22.18 -2.69
C GLN A 121 9.65 -20.69 -2.53
N GLN A 122 10.32 -19.88 -3.36
CA GLN A 122 9.99 -18.47 -3.46
C GLN A 122 8.56 -18.32 -4.01
N THR A 123 7.71 -17.59 -3.31
CA THR A 123 6.34 -17.28 -3.74
C THR A 123 6.28 -15.86 -4.30
N LYS A 124 5.89 -15.71 -5.56
CA LYS A 124 5.60 -14.42 -6.20
C LYS A 124 4.11 -14.09 -6.11
N ILE A 125 3.76 -13.00 -5.44
CA ILE A 125 2.38 -12.54 -5.24
C ILE A 125 2.06 -11.38 -6.19
N LEU A 126 0.88 -11.37 -6.79
CA LEU A 126 0.36 -10.30 -7.63
C LEU A 126 -0.85 -9.62 -6.99
N ASP A 127 -0.87 -8.30 -7.00
CA ASP A 127 -2.05 -7.48 -6.69
C ASP A 127 -2.26 -6.46 -7.82
N LEU A 128 -3.37 -6.59 -8.56
CA LEU A 128 -3.67 -5.73 -9.73
C LEU A 128 -4.41 -4.43 -9.39
N SER A 129 -4.74 -4.23 -8.11
CA SER A 129 -5.33 -3.01 -7.58
C SER A 129 -4.86 -2.81 -6.14
N VAL A 130 -3.55 -2.59 -6.00
CA VAL A 130 -2.83 -2.66 -4.72
C VAL A 130 -3.23 -1.56 -3.73
N GLY A 131 -3.81 -0.46 -4.22
CA GLY A 131 -4.21 0.70 -3.43
C GLY A 131 -3.07 1.22 -2.56
N MET A 132 -3.37 1.49 -1.28
CA MET A 132 -2.37 1.91 -0.29
C MET A 132 -1.38 0.81 0.15
N GLY A 133 -1.50 -0.40 -0.41
CA GLY A 133 -0.59 -1.52 -0.16
C GLY A 133 -0.76 -2.25 1.17
N ASN A 134 -1.73 -1.89 2.03
CA ASN A 134 -1.84 -2.53 3.35
C ASN A 134 -2.05 -4.06 3.26
N LEU A 135 -2.85 -4.54 2.30
CA LEU A 135 -3.05 -5.98 2.08
C LEU A 135 -1.73 -6.66 1.76
N VAL A 136 -1.09 -6.28 0.65
CA VAL A 136 0.14 -6.93 0.18
C VAL A 136 1.29 -6.80 1.18
N LEU A 137 1.42 -5.66 1.87
CA LEU A 137 2.42 -5.47 2.93
C LEU A 137 2.16 -6.36 4.14
N THR A 138 0.88 -6.59 4.49
CA THR A 138 0.51 -7.55 5.54
C THR A 138 0.94 -8.96 5.14
N LEU A 139 0.70 -9.35 3.89
CA LEU A 139 1.12 -10.66 3.38
C LEU A 139 2.64 -10.82 3.43
N LEU A 140 3.38 -9.88 2.82
CA LEU A 140 4.83 -9.94 2.71
C LEU A 140 5.51 -10.02 4.07
N LEU A 141 5.21 -9.08 4.97
CA LEU A 141 5.93 -8.98 6.24
C LEU A 141 5.60 -10.16 7.17
N ASN A 142 4.37 -10.67 7.17
CA ASN A 142 4.00 -11.80 8.01
C ASN A 142 4.51 -13.14 7.47
N LEU A 143 4.52 -13.32 6.15
CA LEU A 143 5.14 -14.50 5.53
C LEU A 143 6.66 -14.50 5.75
N GLN A 144 7.33 -13.35 5.69
CA GLN A 144 8.75 -13.22 6.04
C GLN A 144 9.03 -13.54 7.52
N LEU A 145 8.15 -13.13 8.45
CA LEU A 145 8.24 -13.53 9.86
C LEU A 145 8.13 -15.06 10.03
N ALA A 146 7.34 -15.72 9.18
CA ALA A 146 7.24 -17.18 9.08
C ALA A 146 8.40 -17.83 8.28
N GLN A 147 9.46 -17.07 7.95
CA GLN A 147 10.65 -17.51 7.20
C GLN A 147 10.33 -18.01 5.79
N ARG A 148 9.25 -17.49 5.18
CA ARG A 148 8.95 -17.71 3.76
C ARG A 148 9.77 -16.76 2.90
N ASP A 149 10.26 -17.25 1.76
CA ASP A 149 10.82 -16.42 0.69
C ASP A 149 9.67 -15.92 -0.17
N VAL A 150 9.38 -14.61 -0.08
CA VAL A 150 8.23 -13.99 -0.74
C VAL A 150 8.62 -12.65 -1.36
N GLN A 151 8.04 -12.37 -2.51
CA GLN A 151 8.08 -11.06 -3.16
C GLN A 151 6.72 -10.77 -3.78
N ALA A 152 6.38 -9.50 -3.96
CA ALA A 152 5.13 -9.14 -4.60
C ALA A 152 5.30 -8.08 -5.69
N THR A 153 4.36 -8.08 -6.61
CA THR A 153 4.14 -7.04 -7.60
C THR A 153 2.77 -6.43 -7.37
N GLY A 154 2.72 -5.12 -7.13
CA GLY A 154 1.50 -4.33 -7.00
C GLY A 154 1.31 -3.42 -8.21
N VAL A 155 0.07 -3.28 -8.67
CA VAL A 155 -0.31 -2.36 -9.73
C VAL A 155 -1.45 -1.48 -9.24
N ASP A 156 -1.36 -0.18 -9.47
CA ASP A 156 -2.48 0.73 -9.29
C ASP A 156 -2.44 1.86 -10.31
N ILE A 157 -3.61 2.41 -10.63
CA ILE A 157 -3.77 3.57 -11.52
C ILE A 157 -3.78 4.88 -10.73
N ASP A 158 -4.13 4.85 -9.44
CA ASP A 158 -4.17 6.01 -8.56
C ASP A 158 -2.75 6.31 -8.03
N GLU A 159 -2.20 7.44 -8.45
CA GLU A 159 -0.84 7.88 -8.11
C GLU A 159 -0.68 8.10 -6.60
N THR A 160 -1.68 8.66 -5.92
CA THR A 160 -1.60 8.98 -4.49
C THR A 160 -1.62 7.70 -3.67
N LEU A 161 -2.53 6.76 -3.98
CA LEU A 161 -2.58 5.48 -3.28
C LEU A 161 -1.29 4.67 -3.50
N LEU A 162 -0.79 4.65 -4.73
CA LEU A 162 0.46 3.96 -5.05
C LEU A 162 1.67 4.60 -4.37
N SER A 163 1.70 5.93 -4.23
CA SER A 163 2.76 6.65 -3.51
C SER A 163 2.75 6.33 -2.01
N VAL A 164 1.56 6.17 -1.41
CA VAL A 164 1.41 5.66 -0.04
C VAL A 164 1.99 4.24 0.08
N ALA A 165 1.67 3.35 -0.87
CA ALA A 165 2.20 2.00 -0.90
C ALA A 165 3.73 1.99 -1.05
N ALA A 166 4.28 2.82 -1.94
CA ALA A 166 5.71 2.96 -2.19
C ALA A 166 6.45 3.42 -0.94
N ALA A 167 6.06 4.55 -0.35
CA ALA A 167 6.67 5.09 0.86
C ALA A 167 6.62 4.07 2.02
N THR A 168 5.47 3.42 2.22
CA THR A 168 5.32 2.43 3.29
C THR A 168 6.16 1.17 3.04
N SER A 169 6.25 0.71 1.79
CA SER A 169 7.06 -0.45 1.41
C SER A 169 8.55 -0.21 1.60
N GLU A 170 9.05 0.97 1.24
CA GLU A 170 10.46 1.35 1.43
C GLU A 170 10.79 1.49 2.91
N TRP A 171 9.92 2.14 3.69
CA TRP A 171 10.10 2.28 5.13
C TRP A 171 10.09 0.94 5.87
N THR A 172 9.30 -0.02 5.40
CA THR A 172 9.26 -1.38 5.95
C THR A 172 10.31 -2.31 5.35
N GLN A 173 11.01 -1.89 4.30
CA GLN A 173 11.94 -2.70 3.50
C GLN A 173 11.27 -3.96 2.93
N ALA A 174 9.98 -3.87 2.59
CA ALA A 174 9.23 -4.97 2.01
C ALA A 174 9.65 -5.23 0.55
N PRO A 175 9.77 -6.50 0.10
CA PRO A 175 10.11 -6.85 -1.28
C PRO A 175 8.88 -6.69 -2.20
N LEU A 176 8.45 -5.44 -2.38
CA LEU A 176 7.30 -5.06 -3.21
C LEU A 176 7.79 -4.24 -4.42
N HIS A 177 7.46 -4.70 -5.62
CA HIS A 177 7.64 -3.94 -6.85
C HIS A 177 6.31 -3.31 -7.27
N LEU A 178 6.32 -2.03 -7.64
CA LEU A 178 5.10 -1.26 -7.91
C LEU A 178 5.11 -0.74 -9.34
N PHE A 179 3.95 -0.82 -10.01
CA PHE A 179 3.71 -0.22 -11.31
C PHE A 179 2.56 0.78 -11.24
N HIS A 180 2.81 2.01 -11.69
CA HIS A 180 1.78 3.01 -11.90
C HIS A 180 1.19 2.85 -13.30
N GLN A 181 0.14 2.03 -13.40
CA GLN A 181 -0.56 1.77 -14.66
C GLN A 181 -1.95 1.19 -14.39
N ASP A 182 -2.79 1.22 -15.42
CA ASP A 182 -4.06 0.49 -15.41
C ASP A 182 -3.79 -1.03 -15.37
N GLY A 183 -4.22 -1.69 -14.30
CA GLY A 183 -4.03 -3.13 -14.08
C GLY A 183 -4.67 -4.01 -15.16
N LEU A 184 -5.62 -3.48 -15.94
CA LEU A 184 -6.24 -4.18 -17.07
C LEU A 184 -5.44 -4.08 -18.37
N GLN A 185 -4.38 -3.27 -18.41
CA GLN A 185 -3.47 -3.19 -19.55
C GLN A 185 -2.44 -4.34 -19.54
N GLU A 186 -1.70 -4.50 -20.63
CA GLU A 186 -0.62 -5.47 -20.70
C GLU A 186 0.51 -5.07 -19.75
N LEU A 187 0.80 -5.95 -18.79
CA LEU A 187 1.84 -5.78 -17.78
C LEU A 187 3.09 -6.56 -18.20
N LEU A 188 4.25 -5.90 -18.16
CA LEU A 188 5.56 -6.53 -18.40
C LEU A 188 6.09 -7.19 -17.12
N ILE A 189 5.42 -8.25 -16.69
CA ILE A 189 5.75 -9.00 -15.47
C ILE A 189 5.90 -10.49 -15.77
N ASP A 190 6.70 -11.18 -14.96
CA ASP A 190 6.79 -12.64 -15.00
C ASP A 190 5.44 -13.29 -14.62
N PRO A 191 5.21 -14.57 -14.95
CA PRO A 191 4.14 -15.34 -14.33
C PRO A 191 4.28 -15.43 -12.81
N MET A 192 3.15 -15.32 -12.11
CA MET A 192 3.01 -15.18 -10.67
C MET A 192 2.51 -16.48 -10.04
N ASP A 193 2.87 -16.75 -8.79
CA ASP A 193 2.44 -17.96 -8.09
C ASP A 193 1.05 -17.80 -7.48
N ILE A 194 0.68 -16.58 -7.07
CA ILE A 194 -0.62 -16.27 -6.48
C ILE A 194 -1.03 -14.86 -6.92
N ALA A 195 -2.32 -14.66 -7.21
CA ALA A 195 -2.92 -13.33 -7.24
C ALA A 195 -3.85 -13.13 -6.02
N VAL A 196 -3.69 -12.01 -5.32
CA VAL A 196 -4.55 -11.59 -4.21
C VAL A 196 -4.83 -10.10 -4.38
N SER A 197 -6.09 -9.70 -4.33
CA SER A 197 -6.48 -8.30 -4.45
C SER A 197 -7.81 -8.02 -3.78
N ASP A 198 -7.96 -6.81 -3.25
CA ASP A 198 -9.25 -6.26 -2.81
C ASP A 198 -9.83 -5.45 -3.96
N LEU A 199 -10.72 -6.08 -4.74
CA LEU A 199 -11.08 -5.60 -6.07
C LEU A 199 -12.00 -4.37 -6.02
N PRO A 200 -11.73 -3.31 -6.83
CA PRO A 200 -12.64 -2.18 -6.94
C PRO A 200 -13.95 -2.60 -7.60
N VAL A 201 -15.06 -2.29 -6.94
CA VAL A 201 -16.41 -2.59 -7.45
C VAL A 201 -16.95 -1.38 -8.20
N GLY A 202 -17.24 -1.57 -9.49
CA GLY A 202 -17.70 -0.50 -10.37
C GLY A 202 -17.52 -0.84 -11.84
N TYR A 203 -17.67 0.19 -12.67
CA TYR A 203 -17.53 0.11 -14.13
C TYR A 203 -16.12 0.50 -14.57
N TYR A 204 -15.57 -0.26 -15.52
CA TYR A 204 -14.33 0.08 -16.20
C TYR A 204 -14.64 1.01 -17.40
N PRO A 205 -13.99 2.18 -17.50
CA PRO A 205 -14.40 3.21 -18.47
C PRO A 205 -13.86 3.00 -19.89
N GLN A 206 -12.91 2.09 -20.12
CA GLN A 206 -12.28 1.89 -21.44
C GLN A 206 -12.89 0.68 -22.17
N ASP A 207 -13.99 0.90 -22.88
CA ASP A 207 -14.75 -0.17 -23.53
C ASP A 207 -13.95 -0.92 -24.62
N GLU A 208 -13.08 -0.22 -25.37
CA GLU A 208 -12.23 -0.84 -26.39
C GLU A 208 -11.27 -1.86 -25.79
N LYS A 209 -10.69 -1.55 -24.62
CA LYS A 209 -9.82 -2.48 -23.91
C LYS A 209 -10.64 -3.60 -23.26
N ALA A 210 -11.81 -3.29 -22.70
CA ALA A 210 -12.70 -4.29 -22.13
C ALA A 210 -13.10 -5.36 -23.14
N ALA A 211 -13.31 -4.99 -24.41
CA ALA A 211 -13.73 -5.90 -25.47
C ALA A 211 -12.73 -7.04 -25.78
N SER A 212 -11.48 -6.96 -25.29
CA SER A 212 -10.51 -8.07 -25.43
C SER A 212 -10.69 -9.18 -24.38
N PHE A 213 -11.52 -8.98 -23.37
CA PHE A 213 -11.73 -9.90 -22.25
C PHE A 213 -12.97 -10.77 -22.48
N LEU A 214 -12.91 -12.01 -22.01
CA LEU A 214 -14.03 -12.95 -22.02
C LEU A 214 -15.17 -12.51 -21.09
N THR A 215 -14.84 -11.77 -20.04
CA THR A 215 -15.75 -11.26 -19.01
C THR A 215 -16.32 -9.87 -19.31
N SER A 216 -16.11 -9.36 -20.53
CA SER A 216 -16.65 -8.08 -20.96
C SER A 216 -18.20 -8.07 -20.97
N ALA A 217 -18.79 -6.91 -20.73
CA ALA A 217 -20.22 -6.71 -20.95
C ALA A 217 -20.56 -6.95 -22.44
N PRO A 218 -21.78 -7.45 -22.74
CA PRO A 218 -22.23 -7.59 -24.13
C PRO A 218 -22.23 -6.25 -24.87
N GLU A 219 -21.99 -6.30 -26.17
CA GLU A 219 -22.00 -5.11 -27.02
C GLU A 219 -23.35 -4.37 -26.90
N GLY A 220 -23.29 -3.09 -26.55
CA GLY A 220 -24.48 -2.24 -26.39
C GLY A 220 -25.15 -2.29 -25.01
N GLU A 221 -24.65 -3.08 -24.06
CA GLU A 221 -25.18 -3.13 -22.68
C GLU A 221 -24.47 -2.19 -21.69
N GLY A 222 -23.53 -1.37 -22.17
CA GLY A 222 -22.80 -0.37 -21.39
C GLY A 222 -21.41 -0.84 -20.96
N HIS A 223 -20.85 -0.17 -19.94
CA HIS A 223 -19.50 -0.43 -19.47
C HIS A 223 -19.37 -1.80 -18.79
N SER A 224 -18.21 -2.43 -18.97
CA SER A 224 -17.87 -3.70 -18.29
C SER A 224 -17.58 -3.49 -16.81
N PHE A 225 -17.79 -4.52 -15.98
CA PHE A 225 -17.47 -4.46 -14.56
C PHE A 225 -15.96 -4.63 -14.30
N ALA A 226 -15.33 -3.64 -13.66
CA ALA A 226 -13.88 -3.63 -13.42
C ALA A 226 -13.40 -4.87 -12.65
N HIS A 227 -14.10 -5.26 -11.58
CA HIS A 227 -13.79 -6.43 -10.78
C HIS A 227 -13.88 -7.75 -11.56
N HIS A 228 -14.75 -7.86 -12.57
CA HIS A 228 -14.78 -9.06 -13.42
C HIS A 228 -13.55 -9.13 -14.33
N LEU A 229 -13.25 -8.02 -15.00
CA LEU A 229 -12.09 -7.92 -15.88
C LEU A 229 -10.79 -8.16 -15.10
N LEU A 230 -10.67 -7.62 -13.87
CA LEU A 230 -9.49 -7.78 -13.03
C LEU A 230 -9.30 -9.23 -12.57
N MET A 231 -10.38 -9.97 -12.28
CA MET A 231 -10.29 -11.40 -11.99
C MET A 231 -9.75 -12.17 -13.19
N GLU A 232 -10.28 -11.93 -14.39
CA GLU A 232 -9.77 -12.56 -15.61
C GLU A 232 -8.31 -12.19 -15.87
N GLN A 233 -7.97 -10.91 -15.73
CA GLN A 233 -6.62 -10.42 -15.93
C GLN A 233 -5.63 -11.06 -14.95
N ALA A 234 -6.00 -11.19 -13.67
CA ALA A 234 -5.18 -11.88 -12.68
C ALA A 234 -4.90 -13.33 -13.11
N MET A 235 -5.91 -14.05 -13.59
CA MET A 235 -5.76 -15.43 -14.07
C MET A 235 -4.82 -15.54 -15.27
N ASN A 236 -4.72 -14.52 -16.12
CA ASN A 236 -3.76 -14.50 -17.24
C ASN A 236 -2.29 -14.43 -16.78
N TYR A 237 -2.04 -13.93 -15.57
CA TYR A 237 -0.69 -13.81 -15.01
C TYR A 237 -0.34 -14.88 -13.97
N VAL A 238 -1.32 -15.63 -13.46
CA VAL A 238 -1.07 -16.73 -12.51
C VAL A 238 -0.66 -17.99 -13.28
N LYS A 239 0.32 -18.72 -12.75
CA LYS A 239 0.79 -19.99 -13.32
C LYS A 239 -0.30 -21.07 -13.27
N GLU A 240 -0.15 -22.10 -14.08
CA GLU A 240 -0.93 -23.34 -13.90
C GLU A 240 -0.74 -23.88 -12.47
N ASP A 241 -1.84 -24.28 -11.82
CA ASP A 241 -1.92 -24.69 -10.41
C ASP A 241 -1.58 -23.61 -9.36
N GLY A 242 -1.53 -22.33 -9.75
CA GLY A 242 -1.39 -21.17 -8.84
C GLY A 242 -2.69 -20.67 -8.22
#